data_AF-A0A9W7A318-F1
#
_entry.id   AF-A0A9W7A318-F1
#
_cell.length_a   1.000
_cell.length_b   1.000
_cell.length_c   1.000
_cell.angle_alpha   90.00
_cell.angle_beta   90.00
_cell.angle_gamma   90.00
#
_symmetry.space_group_name_H-M   'P 1'
#
loop_
_entity.id
_entity.type
_entity.pdbx_description
1 polymer ?
#
loop_
_entity_poly.entity_id
_entity_poly.type
_entity_poly.pdbx_seq_one_letter_code
_entity_poly.pdbx_strand_id
1 'polypeptide(L)'
;SLSLASSFALNTSGSSFEGHPSYDPSSVWGFLPLSGGPFPTPSALHGSPLFSTSPSQCVIMCLDSVTRKCVGAIKLTEDDPANLSVRLEYSIWTPTYQGKQQEVEAGYLALGKIFGMGYRRVSFDCDVDDSEGRKMAGRLRFALEGERMKDVLIEVDEDTVVSRNSYSFALLNSDWNGEGGARDHVFEKIYGRRALKIDKGRRKEDDEDDNELKIKKEREKEEEKEGGDVPALQTEELKKKN
;
A
#
# COMPACT_ATOMS: atom_id res chain seq x y z
N SER A 1 -11.67 8.98 24.93
CA SER A 1 -10.44 8.54 24.25
C SER A 1 -9.92 9.67 23.40
N LEU A 2 -8.60 9.75 23.18
CA LEU A 2 -8.04 10.63 22.15
C LEU A 2 -8.40 10.07 20.76
N SER A 3 -8.53 10.94 19.75
CA SER A 3 -8.70 10.49 18.36
C SER A 3 -7.40 9.88 17.82
N LEU A 4 -7.47 9.03 16.81
CA LEU A 4 -6.28 8.43 16.18
C LEU A 4 -5.29 9.49 15.68
N ALA A 5 -5.79 10.57 15.07
CA ALA A 5 -4.97 11.71 14.66
C ALA A 5 -4.33 12.42 15.86
N SER A 6 -5.03 12.54 16.99
CA SER A 6 -4.47 13.12 18.22
C SER A 6 -3.33 12.29 18.81
N SER A 7 -3.48 10.95 18.86
CA SER A 7 -2.40 10.06 19.28
C SER A 7 -1.22 10.11 18.32
N PHE A 8 -1.47 10.11 17.00
CA PHE A 8 -0.41 10.22 15.98
C PHE A 8 0.38 11.53 16.12
N ALA A 9 -0.29 12.69 16.21
CA ALA A 9 0.36 13.99 16.39
C ALA A 9 1.34 13.99 17.57
N LEU A 10 0.88 13.52 18.74
CA LEU A 10 1.67 13.47 19.96
C LEU A 10 2.86 12.51 19.82
N ASN A 11 2.62 11.30 19.27
CA ASN A 11 3.66 10.31 18.98
C ASN A 11 4.74 10.84 18.03
N THR A 12 4.36 11.68 17.05
CA THR A 12 5.26 12.26 16.04
C THR A 12 5.87 13.62 16.43
N SER A 13 5.58 14.13 17.63
CA SER A 13 5.96 15.50 18.04
C SER A 13 7.41 15.68 18.52
N GLY A 14 8.18 14.60 18.67
CA GLY A 14 9.48 14.60 19.37
C GLY A 14 9.38 14.63 20.91
N SER A 15 8.23 15.00 21.49
CA SER A 15 8.01 14.94 22.94
C SER A 15 7.84 13.50 23.42
N SER A 16 8.24 13.23 24.68
CA SER A 16 7.98 11.93 25.31
C SER A 16 6.47 11.67 25.43
N PHE A 17 5.99 10.55 24.89
CA PHE A 17 4.57 10.20 24.94
C PHE A 17 4.39 8.71 25.21
N GLU A 18 3.47 8.38 26.13
CA GLU A 18 3.03 7.01 26.46
C GLU A 18 4.12 5.94 26.66
N GLY A 19 5.28 6.33 27.20
CA GLY A 19 6.40 5.44 27.50
C GLY A 19 7.53 5.47 26.47
N HIS A 20 7.36 6.17 25.35
CA HIS A 20 8.46 6.49 24.44
C HIS A 20 9.25 7.70 24.97
N PRO A 21 10.60 7.66 24.92
CA PRO A 21 11.42 8.81 25.27
C PRO A 21 11.24 9.94 24.24
N SER A 22 11.58 11.16 24.64
CA SER A 22 11.72 12.28 23.71
C SER A 22 12.83 12.03 22.69
N TYR A 23 12.67 12.56 21.49
CA TYR A 23 13.61 12.41 20.37
C TYR A 23 13.61 13.67 19.50
N ASP A 24 14.60 13.82 18.63
CA ASP A 24 14.65 14.94 17.68
C ASP A 24 13.60 14.73 16.56
N PRO A 25 12.55 15.59 16.45
CA PRO A 25 11.54 15.44 15.41
C PRO A 25 12.10 15.51 13.97
N SER A 26 13.29 16.09 13.76
CA SER A 26 13.95 16.09 12.45
C SER A 26 14.16 14.68 11.90
N SER A 27 14.38 13.68 12.78
CA SER A 27 14.56 12.27 12.40
C SER A 27 13.33 11.60 11.76
N VAL A 28 12.15 12.21 11.93
CA VAL A 28 10.88 11.74 11.37
C VAL A 28 10.43 12.64 10.21
N TRP A 29 10.63 13.96 10.33
CA TRP A 29 10.05 14.95 9.43
C TRP A 29 11.03 15.58 8.43
N GLY A 30 12.34 15.54 8.69
CA GLY A 30 13.35 16.31 7.95
C GLY A 30 13.58 15.91 6.49
N PHE A 31 13.04 14.77 6.05
CA PHE A 31 13.11 14.30 4.65
C PHE A 31 11.79 14.46 3.88
N LEU A 32 10.74 15.02 4.52
CA LEU A 32 9.48 15.31 3.85
C LEU A 32 9.51 16.72 3.24
N PRO A 33 9.05 16.90 1.98
CA PRO A 33 8.83 18.23 1.43
C PRO A 33 7.75 18.97 2.23
N LEU A 34 7.72 20.30 2.05
CA LEU A 34 7.00 21.22 2.92
C LEU A 34 5.57 20.80 3.27
N SER A 35 5.19 21.06 4.53
CA SER A 35 4.00 20.55 5.23
C SER A 35 4.12 19.17 5.89
N GLY A 36 5.33 18.61 5.98
CA GLY A 36 5.62 17.39 6.74
C GLY A 36 5.21 17.48 8.21
N GLY A 37 5.90 18.27 9.02
CA GLY A 37 5.74 18.37 10.48
C GLY A 37 7.05 18.82 11.14
N PRO A 38 7.20 18.74 12.48
CA PRO A 38 6.22 18.30 13.47
C PRO A 38 5.08 19.31 13.64
N PHE A 39 3.87 18.81 13.91
CA PHE A 39 2.71 19.68 14.16
C PHE A 39 2.60 20.04 15.65
N PRO A 40 2.43 21.33 16.01
CA PRO A 40 2.35 21.75 17.41
C PRO A 40 1.05 21.28 18.10
N THR A 41 0.02 20.91 17.34
CA THR A 41 -1.23 20.37 17.88
C THR A 41 -1.84 19.30 16.97
N PRO A 42 -2.68 18.39 17.52
CA PRO A 42 -3.55 17.52 16.73
C PRO A 42 -4.42 18.24 15.68
N SER A 43 -4.84 19.48 15.96
CA SER A 43 -5.66 20.25 15.02
C SER A 43 -4.84 20.74 13.83
N ALA A 44 -3.59 21.12 14.04
CA ALA A 44 -2.68 21.51 12.96
C ALA A 44 -2.35 20.31 12.06
N LEU A 45 -2.12 19.13 12.65
CA LEU A 45 -1.98 17.87 11.91
C LEU A 45 -3.23 17.57 11.06
N HIS A 46 -4.42 17.64 11.64
CA HIS A 46 -5.67 17.33 10.91
C HIS A 46 -5.95 18.34 9.78
N GLY A 47 -5.53 19.60 9.92
CA GLY A 47 -5.62 20.61 8.86
C GLY A 47 -4.51 20.52 7.79
N SER A 48 -3.56 19.61 7.93
CA SER A 48 -2.38 19.55 7.06
C SER A 48 -2.63 18.81 5.73
N PRO A 49 -1.83 19.09 4.69
CA PRO A 49 -1.74 18.28 3.47
C PRO A 49 -1.41 16.79 3.69
N LEU A 50 -0.94 16.40 4.88
CA LEU A 50 -0.74 14.99 5.22
C LEU A 50 -2.09 14.25 5.30
N PHE A 51 -3.10 14.86 5.92
CA PHE A 51 -4.44 14.30 6.11
C PHE A 51 -5.47 14.85 5.09
N SER A 52 -5.03 15.65 4.12
CA SER A 52 -5.91 16.18 3.08
C SER A 52 -6.38 15.07 2.14
N THR A 53 -7.68 14.83 2.13
CA THR A 53 -8.32 13.81 1.30
C THR A 53 -8.58 14.34 -0.11
N SER A 54 -7.57 14.27 -0.97
CA SER A 54 -7.75 14.34 -2.43
C SER A 54 -8.28 13.00 -2.95
N PRO A 55 -9.12 12.96 -4.02
CA PRO A 55 -9.51 11.70 -4.66
C PRO A 55 -8.33 10.82 -5.11
N SER A 56 -7.17 11.42 -5.41
CA SER A 56 -5.93 10.74 -5.83
C SER A 56 -4.95 10.46 -4.68
N GLN A 57 -5.37 10.63 -3.42
CA GLN A 57 -4.53 10.42 -2.24
C GLN A 57 -5.26 9.64 -1.15
N CYS A 58 -4.55 8.75 -0.46
CA CYS A 58 -5.08 7.96 0.66
C CYS A 58 -4.06 7.90 1.79
N VAL A 59 -4.52 7.94 3.04
CA VAL A 59 -3.67 7.78 4.23
C VAL A 59 -4.13 6.57 5.03
N ILE A 60 -3.23 5.62 5.24
CA ILE A 60 -3.45 4.40 6.00
C ILE A 60 -2.79 4.59 7.38
N MET A 61 -3.61 4.69 8.43
CA MET A 61 -3.12 4.73 9.82
C MET A 61 -2.64 3.33 10.24
N CYS A 62 -1.39 3.23 10.70
CA CYS A 62 -0.80 1.98 11.16
C CYS A 62 -1.00 1.84 12.67
N LEU A 63 -1.78 0.85 13.09
CA LEU A 63 -2.08 0.58 14.49
C LEU A 63 -1.27 -0.61 15.02
N ASP A 64 -0.67 -0.45 16.19
CA ASP A 64 -0.07 -1.55 16.94
C ASP A 64 -1.18 -2.54 17.36
N SER A 65 -0.99 -3.83 17.06
CA SER A 65 -2.05 -4.84 17.16
C SER A 65 -2.46 -5.15 18.61
N VAL A 66 -1.55 -4.98 19.56
CA VAL A 66 -1.74 -5.26 20.98
C VAL A 66 -2.32 -4.05 21.70
N THR A 67 -1.71 -2.88 21.54
CA THR A 67 -2.07 -1.65 22.25
C THR A 67 -3.17 -0.85 21.56
N ARG A 68 -3.44 -1.13 20.27
CA ARG A 68 -4.37 -0.40 19.39
C ARG A 68 -4.04 1.08 19.19
N LYS A 69 -2.78 1.47 19.44
CA LYS A 69 -2.28 2.84 19.28
C LYS A 69 -1.80 3.10 17.87
N CYS A 70 -1.95 4.34 17.39
CA CYS A 70 -1.38 4.76 16.11
C CYS A 70 0.13 4.97 16.25
N VAL A 71 0.92 4.15 15.56
CA VAL A 71 2.39 4.12 15.66
C VAL A 71 3.11 4.62 14.41
N GLY A 72 2.36 4.75 13.31
CA GLY A 72 2.81 5.30 12.05
C GLY A 72 1.67 5.54 11.06
N ALA A 73 2.00 6.04 9.88
CA ALA A 73 1.09 6.28 8.77
C ALA A 73 1.78 6.01 7.44
N ILE A 74 1.09 5.35 6.53
CA ILE A 74 1.51 5.19 5.13
C ILE A 74 0.63 6.08 4.27
N LYS A 75 1.23 6.87 3.37
CA LYS A 75 0.49 7.70 2.41
C LYS A 75 0.63 7.14 1.01
N LEU A 76 -0.47 7.12 0.27
CA LEU A 76 -0.55 6.79 -1.16
C LEU A 76 -0.91 8.07 -1.91
N THR A 77 -0.23 8.35 -3.00
CA THR A 77 -0.48 9.49 -3.89
C THR A 77 -0.29 9.09 -5.35
N GLU A 78 -0.59 10.01 -6.28
CA GLU A 78 -0.54 9.75 -7.73
C GLU A 78 -1.28 8.46 -8.12
N ASP A 79 -2.47 8.24 -7.53
CA ASP A 79 -3.35 7.16 -7.93
C ASP A 79 -3.83 7.40 -9.38
N ASP A 80 -3.47 6.48 -10.26
CA ASP A 80 -3.88 6.43 -11.66
C ASP A 80 -4.49 5.05 -11.95
N PRO A 81 -5.82 4.90 -11.77
CA PRO A 81 -6.54 3.67 -12.07
C PRO A 81 -6.54 3.31 -13.57
N ALA A 82 -6.30 4.26 -14.48
CA ALA A 82 -6.27 3.98 -15.92
C ALA A 82 -4.96 3.27 -16.33
N ASN A 83 -3.85 3.65 -15.70
CA ASN A 83 -2.56 2.97 -15.85
C ASN A 83 -2.31 1.87 -14.81
N LEU A 84 -3.25 1.67 -13.87
CA LEU A 84 -3.17 0.70 -12.76
C LEU A 84 -1.92 0.92 -11.89
N SER A 85 -1.57 2.19 -11.65
CA SER A 85 -0.36 2.60 -10.94
C SER A 85 -0.66 3.55 -9.78
N VAL A 86 0.14 3.47 -8.73
CA VAL A 86 0.07 4.38 -7.57
C VAL A 86 1.49 4.63 -7.02
N ARG A 87 1.70 5.76 -6.34
CA ARG A 87 2.91 6.02 -5.55
C ARG A 87 2.66 5.74 -4.07
N LEU A 88 3.57 4.98 -3.48
CA LEU A 88 3.78 4.92 -2.03
C LEU A 88 4.66 6.11 -1.65
N GLU A 89 4.11 7.07 -0.92
CA GLU A 89 4.90 8.15 -0.31
C GLU A 89 5.60 7.65 0.97
N TYR A 90 6.55 8.45 1.46
CA TYR A 90 7.27 8.16 2.69
C TYR A 90 6.30 7.93 3.85
N SER A 91 6.48 6.81 4.55
CA SER A 91 5.67 6.45 5.71
C SER A 91 6.25 7.06 6.97
N ILE A 92 5.44 7.82 7.70
CA ILE A 92 5.83 8.48 8.95
C ILE A 92 5.70 7.49 10.09
N TRP A 93 6.78 7.24 10.82
CA TRP A 93 6.80 6.34 11.97
C TRP A 93 7.38 7.01 13.20
N THR A 94 6.88 6.58 14.35
CA THR A 94 7.59 6.82 15.62
C THR A 94 8.96 6.13 15.58
N PRO A 95 10.06 6.76 16.07
CA PRO A 95 11.41 6.18 15.98
C PRO A 95 11.59 4.82 16.68
N THR A 96 10.68 4.46 17.59
CA THR A 96 10.68 3.12 18.22
C THR A 96 10.27 2.01 17.23
N TYR A 97 9.41 2.34 16.26
CA TYR A 97 8.85 1.43 15.26
C TYR A 97 9.49 1.58 13.87
N GLN A 98 10.13 2.72 13.58
CA GLN A 98 10.90 2.95 12.36
C GLN A 98 12.04 1.92 12.21
N GLY A 99 12.18 1.37 11.01
CA GLY A 99 13.14 0.31 10.68
C GLY A 99 12.87 -1.05 11.32
N LYS A 100 11.74 -1.24 12.02
CA LYS A 100 11.36 -2.50 12.68
C LYS A 100 10.45 -3.37 11.81
N GLN A 101 10.18 -4.57 12.30
CA GLN A 101 9.30 -5.54 11.65
C GLN A 101 7.89 -4.98 11.39
N GLN A 102 7.36 -4.16 12.28
CA GLN A 102 6.02 -3.56 12.19
C GLN A 102 5.88 -2.61 11.00
N GLU A 103 6.91 -1.81 10.69
CA GLU A 103 6.93 -0.94 9.51
C GLU A 103 6.91 -1.78 8.23
N VAL A 104 7.75 -2.83 8.17
CA VAL A 104 7.81 -3.75 7.02
C VAL A 104 6.50 -4.53 6.86
N GLU A 105 5.86 -4.92 7.95
CA GLU A 105 4.57 -5.61 7.97
C GLU A 105 3.43 -4.71 7.47
N ALA A 106 3.38 -3.45 7.90
CA ALA A 106 2.40 -2.50 7.37
C ALA A 106 2.60 -2.23 5.87
N GLY A 107 3.84 -2.09 5.43
CA GLY A 107 4.18 -2.00 4.00
C GLY A 107 3.77 -3.25 3.20
N TYR A 108 4.04 -4.44 3.74
CA TYR A 108 3.60 -5.72 3.16
C TYR A 108 2.08 -5.80 3.01
N LEU A 109 1.33 -5.40 4.04
CA LEU A 109 -0.13 -5.40 4.01
C LEU A 109 -0.70 -4.38 3.01
N ALA A 110 -0.11 -3.18 2.94
CA ALA A 110 -0.49 -2.15 1.97
C ALA A 110 -0.25 -2.62 0.53
N LEU A 111 0.94 -3.14 0.22
CA LEU A 111 1.27 -3.72 -1.08
C LEU A 111 0.35 -4.89 -1.44
N GLY A 112 0.12 -5.81 -0.50
CA GLY A 112 -0.81 -6.93 -0.69
C GLY A 112 -2.23 -6.48 -1.03
N LYS A 113 -2.71 -5.40 -0.42
CA LYS A 113 -4.01 -4.80 -0.76
C LYS A 113 -3.98 -4.14 -2.15
N ILE A 114 -2.94 -3.37 -2.49
CA ILE A 114 -2.82 -2.67 -3.78
C ILE A 114 -2.77 -3.66 -4.94
N PHE A 115 -1.85 -4.64 -4.90
CA PHE A 115 -1.77 -5.68 -5.94
C PHE A 115 -3.01 -6.58 -5.96
N GLY A 116 -3.64 -6.84 -4.80
CA GLY A 116 -4.93 -7.54 -4.72
C GLY A 116 -6.11 -6.79 -5.32
N MET A 117 -6.01 -5.47 -5.55
CA MET A 117 -6.98 -4.69 -6.32
C MET A 117 -6.68 -4.68 -7.83
N GLY A 118 -5.66 -5.41 -8.29
CA GLY A 118 -5.30 -5.51 -9.71
C GLY A 118 -4.33 -4.43 -10.21
N TYR A 119 -3.78 -3.59 -9.32
CA TYR A 119 -2.73 -2.65 -9.69
C TYR A 119 -1.51 -3.39 -10.23
N ARG A 120 -0.84 -2.80 -11.22
CA ARG A 120 0.33 -3.40 -11.90
C ARG A 120 1.67 -2.85 -11.41
N ARG A 121 1.68 -1.64 -10.84
CA ARG A 121 2.90 -0.91 -10.45
C ARG A 121 2.66 -0.10 -9.17
N VAL A 122 3.58 -0.24 -8.21
CA VAL A 122 3.74 0.70 -7.10
C VAL A 122 5.09 1.37 -7.26
N SER A 123 5.11 2.71 -7.28
CA SER A 123 6.35 3.50 -7.21
C SER A 123 6.64 3.93 -5.78
N PHE A 124 7.90 4.16 -5.43
CA PHE A 124 8.32 4.70 -4.14
C PHE A 124 9.54 5.59 -4.35
N ASP A 125 9.49 6.80 -3.82
CA ASP A 125 10.57 7.77 -3.93
C ASP A 125 11.06 8.20 -2.53
N CYS A 126 12.37 8.17 -2.31
CA CYS A 126 12.98 8.70 -1.08
C CYS A 126 14.15 9.63 -1.39
N ASP A 127 14.59 10.36 -0.39
CA ASP A 127 15.80 11.19 -0.49
C ASP A 127 17.05 10.29 -0.63
N VAL A 128 18.05 10.76 -1.39
CA VAL A 128 19.37 10.11 -1.54
C VAL A 128 20.14 10.06 -0.23
N ASP A 129 19.83 10.93 0.74
CA ASP A 129 20.43 10.93 2.09
C ASP A 129 19.59 10.20 3.15
N ASP A 130 18.28 9.97 2.91
CA ASP A 130 17.40 9.18 3.80
C ASP A 130 17.75 7.68 3.82
N SER A 131 18.56 7.28 4.82
CA SER A 131 19.04 5.91 4.91
C SER A 131 17.96 4.89 5.30
N GLU A 132 16.87 5.30 5.96
CA GLU A 132 15.80 4.37 6.35
C GLU A 132 14.80 4.15 5.20
N GLY A 133 14.44 5.17 4.42
CA GLY A 133 13.67 4.99 3.19
C GLY A 133 14.36 4.06 2.19
N ARG A 134 15.68 4.22 1.99
CA ARG A 134 16.47 3.29 1.16
C ARG A 134 16.46 1.85 1.71
N LYS A 135 16.59 1.68 3.03
CA LYS A 135 16.49 0.35 3.66
C LYS A 135 15.08 -0.21 3.54
N MET A 136 14.03 0.62 3.63
CA MET A 136 12.63 0.22 3.51
C MET A 136 12.30 -0.28 2.10
N ALA A 137 12.71 0.44 1.06
CA ALA A 137 12.63 -0.02 -0.33
C ALA A 137 13.28 -1.41 -0.51
N GLY A 138 14.49 -1.59 0.03
CA GLY A 138 15.20 -2.87 0.01
C GLY A 138 14.53 -3.97 0.86
N ARG A 139 13.97 -3.64 2.04
CA ARG A 139 13.22 -4.56 2.92
C ARG A 139 11.96 -5.07 2.22
N LEU A 140 11.26 -4.20 1.48
CA LEU A 140 10.06 -4.53 0.68
C LEU A 140 10.35 -5.02 -0.75
N ARG A 141 11.65 -5.16 -1.13
CA ARG A 141 12.11 -5.70 -2.41
C ARG A 141 11.75 -4.87 -3.64
N PHE A 142 11.55 -3.56 -3.49
CA PHE A 142 11.49 -2.63 -4.62
C PHE A 142 12.82 -2.64 -5.42
N ALA A 143 12.73 -2.48 -6.73
CA ALA A 143 13.87 -2.27 -7.62
C ALA A 143 14.16 -0.76 -7.77
N LEU A 144 15.44 -0.39 -7.79
CA LEU A 144 15.88 0.98 -8.09
C LEU A 144 15.80 1.22 -9.60
N GLU A 145 15.11 2.28 -10.02
CA GLU A 145 15.02 2.68 -11.42
C GLU A 145 16.01 3.79 -11.77
N GLY A 146 16.33 4.70 -10.83
CA GLY A 146 17.35 5.72 -11.03
C GLY A 146 17.43 6.78 -9.93
N GLU A 147 18.36 7.71 -10.10
CA GLU A 147 18.51 8.92 -9.29
C GLU A 147 18.08 10.15 -10.10
N ARG A 148 17.28 11.02 -9.48
CA ARG A 148 16.87 12.33 -9.98
C ARG A 148 17.64 13.40 -9.21
N MET A 149 18.60 14.05 -9.88
CA MET A 149 19.44 15.09 -9.27
C MET A 149 18.71 16.43 -9.22
N LYS A 150 18.82 17.15 -8.09
CA LYS A 150 18.12 18.44 -7.84
C LYS A 150 16.62 18.37 -8.13
N ASP A 151 16.02 17.30 -7.65
CA ASP A 151 14.64 16.91 -7.95
C ASP A 151 13.61 17.84 -7.29
N VAL A 152 13.88 18.23 -6.05
CA VAL A 152 12.99 19.01 -5.20
C VAL A 152 13.81 20.00 -4.38
N LEU A 153 13.26 21.19 -4.13
CA LEU A 153 13.73 22.08 -3.06
C LEU A 153 12.90 21.80 -1.81
N ILE A 154 13.57 21.47 -0.70
CA ILE A 154 12.95 21.30 0.62
C ILE A 154 13.35 22.51 1.46
N GLU A 155 12.38 23.31 1.89
CA GLU A 155 12.60 24.30 2.95
C GLU A 155 12.53 23.55 4.30
N VAL A 156 13.52 23.75 5.16
CA VAL A 156 13.69 23.02 6.43
C VAL A 156 13.20 23.87 7.60
N ASP A 157 13.35 25.19 7.48
CA ASP A 157 12.85 26.23 8.38
C ASP A 157 12.59 27.51 7.55
N GLU A 158 12.25 28.62 8.20
CA GLU A 158 11.86 29.89 7.55
C GLU A 158 12.97 30.50 6.67
N ASP A 159 14.25 30.20 6.93
CA ASP A 159 15.41 30.78 6.22
C ASP A 159 16.22 29.74 5.42
N THR A 160 16.03 28.43 5.66
CA THR A 160 16.87 27.36 5.11
C THR A 160 16.17 26.56 4.02
N VAL A 161 16.66 26.66 2.77
CA VAL A 161 16.22 25.83 1.64
C VAL A 161 17.35 24.93 1.15
N VAL A 162 17.08 23.62 1.08
CA VAL A 162 18.03 22.57 0.69
C VAL A 162 17.59 21.91 -0.62
N SER A 163 18.54 21.64 -1.51
CA SER A 163 18.30 20.86 -2.74
C SER A 163 18.35 19.37 -2.45
N ARG A 164 17.25 18.66 -2.68
CA ARG A 164 17.14 17.20 -2.57
C ARG A 164 17.47 16.51 -3.90
N ASN A 165 18.21 15.41 -3.83
CA ASN A 165 18.19 14.38 -4.88
C ASN A 165 17.23 13.27 -4.46
N SER A 166 16.47 12.70 -5.39
CA SER A 166 15.55 11.59 -5.13
C SER A 166 16.04 10.30 -5.78
N TYR A 167 16.02 9.19 -5.04
CA TYR A 167 15.99 7.87 -5.67
C TYR A 167 14.56 7.50 -5.99
N SER A 168 14.32 7.02 -7.21
CA SER A 168 13.04 6.46 -7.63
C SER A 168 13.10 4.96 -7.75
N PHE A 169 12.14 4.29 -7.10
CA PHE A 169 12.02 2.84 -7.04
C PHE A 169 10.65 2.39 -7.56
N ALA A 170 10.57 1.14 -8.01
CA ALA A 170 9.33 0.50 -8.39
C ALA A 170 9.24 -0.95 -7.95
N LEU A 171 8.00 -1.43 -7.78
CA LEU A 171 7.67 -2.83 -7.58
C LEU A 171 6.49 -3.17 -8.50
N LEU A 172 6.66 -4.21 -9.33
CA LEU A 172 5.63 -4.66 -10.26
C LEU A 172 4.83 -5.83 -9.67
N ASN A 173 3.62 -6.03 -10.18
CA ASN A 173 2.78 -7.16 -9.79
C ASN A 173 3.40 -8.54 -10.10
N SER A 174 4.24 -8.63 -11.14
CA SER A 174 5.07 -9.81 -11.46
C SER A 174 6.08 -10.11 -10.36
N ASP A 175 6.74 -9.07 -9.86
CA ASP A 175 7.79 -9.19 -8.84
C ASP A 175 7.18 -9.52 -7.48
N TRP A 176 5.95 -9.04 -7.23
CA TRP A 176 5.18 -9.34 -6.04
C TRP A 176 4.64 -10.78 -6.00
N ASN A 177 3.94 -11.20 -7.05
CA ASN A 177 3.20 -12.47 -7.07
C ASN A 177 3.99 -13.69 -7.59
N GLY A 178 5.15 -13.50 -8.22
CA GLY A 178 5.99 -14.61 -8.68
C GLY A 178 6.38 -15.57 -7.55
N GLU A 179 6.60 -16.85 -7.87
CA GLU A 179 7.02 -17.82 -6.86
C GLU A 179 8.40 -17.44 -6.28
N GLY A 180 8.47 -17.23 -4.96
CA GLY A 180 9.67 -16.70 -4.31
C GLY A 180 9.89 -15.19 -4.52
N GLY A 181 8.89 -14.49 -5.07
CA GLY A 181 8.87 -13.04 -5.26
C GLY A 181 8.81 -12.24 -3.96
N ALA A 182 8.60 -10.93 -4.09
CA ALA A 182 8.61 -10.00 -2.96
C ALA A 182 7.61 -10.38 -1.87
N ARG A 183 6.40 -10.82 -2.22
CA ARG A 183 5.38 -11.27 -1.24
C ARG A 183 5.90 -12.41 -0.37
N ASP A 184 6.41 -13.48 -0.99
CA ASP A 184 6.92 -14.65 -0.28
C ASP A 184 8.16 -14.31 0.58
N HIS A 185 9.10 -13.55 0.02
CA HIS A 185 10.33 -13.18 0.71
C HIS A 185 10.07 -12.32 1.96
N VAL A 186 9.21 -11.31 1.84
CA VAL A 186 8.84 -10.44 2.95
C VAL A 186 8.03 -11.22 3.99
N PHE A 187 7.10 -12.07 3.57
CA PHE A 187 6.32 -12.92 4.49
C PHE A 187 7.19 -13.93 5.27
N GLU A 188 8.15 -14.61 4.62
CA GLU A 188 9.11 -15.48 5.32
C GLU A 188 9.95 -14.70 6.34
N LYS A 189 10.33 -13.47 6.03
CA LYS A 189 11.15 -12.62 6.91
C LYS A 189 10.39 -12.12 8.15
N ILE A 190 9.07 -11.89 8.03
CA ILE A 190 8.21 -11.44 9.14
C ILE A 190 7.72 -12.63 9.98
N TYR A 191 7.14 -13.66 9.34
CA TYR A 191 6.41 -14.74 10.03
C TYR A 191 7.14 -16.10 10.03
N GLY A 192 8.27 -16.21 9.33
CA GLY A 192 9.08 -17.42 9.24
C GLY A 192 8.62 -18.44 8.20
N ARG A 193 9.55 -19.29 7.78
CA ARG A 193 9.38 -20.29 6.72
C ARG A 193 8.20 -21.27 6.93
N ARG A 194 7.91 -21.61 8.20
CA ARG A 194 6.77 -22.50 8.53
C ARG A 194 5.43 -21.83 8.23
N ALA A 195 5.29 -20.54 8.54
CA ALA A 195 4.09 -19.78 8.21
C ALA A 195 3.96 -19.64 6.68
N LEU A 196 5.06 -19.32 5.98
CA LEU A 196 5.03 -19.21 4.51
C LEU A 196 4.54 -20.50 3.84
N LYS A 197 4.95 -21.68 4.33
CA LYS A 197 4.49 -22.96 3.77
C LYS A 197 2.97 -23.17 3.94
N ILE A 198 2.39 -22.69 5.03
CA ILE A 198 0.93 -22.78 5.29
C ILE A 198 0.18 -21.76 4.41
N ASP A 199 0.68 -20.51 4.33
CA ASP A 199 0.11 -19.46 3.49
C ASP A 199 0.11 -19.86 2.01
N LYS A 200 1.23 -20.40 1.50
CA LYS A 200 1.31 -20.98 0.14
C LYS A 200 0.35 -22.13 -0.12
N GLY A 201 -0.02 -22.91 0.89
CA GLY A 201 -1.01 -23.98 0.76
C GLY A 201 -2.39 -23.38 0.51
N ARG A 202 -2.84 -22.50 1.42
CA ARG A 202 -4.14 -21.83 1.35
C ARG A 202 -4.34 -21.07 0.05
N ARG A 203 -3.34 -20.29 -0.40
CA ARG A 203 -3.46 -19.53 -1.66
C ARG A 203 -3.69 -20.42 -2.88
N LYS A 204 -3.16 -21.66 -2.89
CA LYS A 204 -3.43 -22.62 -3.97
C LYS A 204 -4.84 -23.18 -3.90
N GLU A 205 -5.33 -23.47 -2.69
CA GLU A 205 -6.73 -23.85 -2.46
C GLU A 205 -7.67 -22.72 -2.92
N ASP A 206 -7.38 -21.47 -2.55
CA ASP A 206 -8.10 -20.27 -2.99
C ASP A 206 -8.06 -20.11 -4.53
N ASP A 207 -6.89 -20.23 -5.17
CA ASP A 207 -6.70 -20.10 -6.63
C ASP A 207 -7.42 -21.23 -7.42
N GLU A 208 -7.49 -22.45 -6.85
CA GLU A 208 -8.20 -23.61 -7.43
C GLU A 208 -9.73 -23.40 -7.37
N ASP A 209 -10.27 -23.02 -6.20
CA ASP A 209 -11.70 -22.69 -6.00
C ASP A 209 -12.14 -21.57 -6.96
N ASP A 210 -11.34 -20.51 -7.08
CA ASP A 210 -11.62 -19.34 -7.92
C ASP A 210 -11.59 -19.69 -9.42
N ASN A 211 -10.88 -20.74 -9.82
CA ASN A 211 -10.83 -21.26 -11.18
C ASN A 211 -12.05 -22.16 -11.48
N GLU A 212 -12.45 -23.04 -10.55
CA GLU A 212 -13.69 -23.82 -10.68
C GLU A 212 -14.92 -22.90 -10.80
N LEU A 213 -14.96 -21.82 -10.01
CA LEU A 213 -15.99 -20.78 -10.07
C LEU A 213 -16.03 -20.06 -11.42
N LYS A 214 -14.88 -19.84 -12.08
CA LYS A 214 -14.82 -19.26 -13.44
C LYS A 214 -15.38 -20.24 -14.47
N ILE A 215 -14.92 -21.49 -14.46
CA ILE A 215 -15.37 -22.55 -15.38
C ILE A 215 -16.88 -22.77 -15.26
N LYS A 216 -17.43 -22.77 -14.03
CA LYS A 216 -18.88 -22.89 -13.81
C LYS A 216 -19.66 -21.72 -14.43
N LYS A 217 -19.22 -20.49 -14.21
CA LYS A 217 -19.83 -19.27 -14.80
C LYS A 217 -19.71 -19.20 -16.32
N GLU A 218 -18.68 -19.81 -16.90
CA GLU A 218 -18.53 -19.90 -18.36
C GLU A 218 -19.54 -20.91 -18.94
N ARG A 219 -19.68 -22.09 -18.34
CA ARG A 219 -20.71 -23.07 -18.73
C ARG A 219 -22.13 -22.54 -18.59
N GLU A 220 -22.45 -21.88 -17.47
CA GLU A 220 -23.77 -21.24 -17.26
C GLU A 220 -24.08 -20.22 -18.38
N LYS A 221 -23.08 -19.45 -18.84
CA LYS A 221 -23.21 -18.51 -19.97
C LYS A 221 -23.27 -19.17 -21.35
N GLU A 222 -22.78 -20.40 -21.49
CA GLU A 222 -22.92 -21.17 -22.73
C GLU A 222 -24.31 -21.79 -22.81
N GLU A 223 -24.78 -22.39 -21.71
CA GLU A 223 -26.15 -22.93 -21.57
C GLU A 223 -27.22 -21.83 -21.75
N GLU A 224 -27.02 -20.62 -21.20
CA GLU A 224 -27.91 -19.47 -21.43
C GLU A 224 -27.96 -19.00 -22.90
N LYS A 225 -26.86 -19.17 -23.66
CA LYS A 225 -26.83 -18.84 -25.09
C LYS A 225 -27.50 -19.91 -25.95
N GLU A 226 -27.26 -21.19 -25.65
CA GLU A 226 -27.88 -22.30 -26.37
C GLU A 226 -29.39 -22.40 -26.09
N GLY A 227 -29.83 -22.06 -24.87
CA GLY A 227 -31.25 -21.98 -24.52
C GLY A 227 -31.99 -20.77 -25.12
N GLY A 228 -31.28 -19.81 -25.70
CA GLY A 228 -31.84 -18.58 -26.26
C GLY A 228 -32.34 -18.65 -27.71
N ASP A 229 -31.98 -19.70 -28.46
CA ASP A 229 -32.29 -19.82 -29.89
C ASP A 229 -33.10 -21.09 -30.18
N VAL A 230 -34.41 -21.04 -29.86
CA VAL A 230 -35.40 -22.00 -30.34
C VAL A 230 -36.28 -21.33 -31.40
N PRO A 231 -36.01 -21.54 -32.70
CA PRO A 231 -36.86 -21.01 -33.77
C PRO A 231 -38.28 -21.59 -33.67
N ALA A 232 -39.26 -20.73 -33.44
CA ALA A 232 -40.67 -21.12 -33.38
C ALA A 232 -41.21 -21.47 -34.79
N LEU A 233 -40.96 -22.69 -35.27
CA LEU A 233 -41.44 -23.18 -36.56
C LEU A 233 -42.13 -24.54 -36.48
N GLN A 234 -43.38 -24.55 -36.97
CA GLN A 234 -44.14 -25.68 -37.52
C GLN A 234 -44.75 -26.72 -36.56
N THR A 235 -45.89 -26.35 -35.97
CA THR A 235 -46.98 -27.29 -35.60
C THR A 235 -48.36 -26.84 -36.11
N GLU A 236 -48.40 -26.30 -37.33
CA GLU A 236 -49.62 -25.87 -38.04
C GLU A 236 -49.80 -26.61 -39.39
N GLU A 237 -49.58 -27.94 -39.45
CA GLU A 237 -50.01 -28.73 -40.62
C GLU A 237 -50.25 -30.23 -40.36
N LEU A 238 -51.18 -30.57 -39.46
CA LEU A 238 -51.73 -31.93 -39.35
C LEU A 238 -53.24 -31.97 -39.01
N LYS A 239 -53.98 -30.92 -39.44
CA LYS A 239 -55.46 -30.88 -39.49
C LYS A 239 -55.96 -30.71 -40.94
N LYS A 240 -55.58 -31.63 -41.83
CA LYS A 240 -56.22 -31.80 -43.15
C LYS A 240 -55.94 -33.19 -43.75
N LYS A 241 -56.61 -34.17 -43.15
CA LYS A 241 -57.02 -35.46 -43.75
C LYS A 241 -58.33 -35.91 -43.10
N ASN A 242 -59.29 -36.56 -43.76
CA ASN A 242 -59.52 -36.77 -45.21
C ASN A 242 -58.28 -37.07 -46.07
#